data_AF-X0UMH1-F1
#
_entry.id   AF-X0UMH1-F1
#
_cell.length_a   1.000
_cell.length_b   1.000
_cell.length_c   1.000
_cell.angle_alpha   90.00
_cell.angle_beta   90.00
_cell.angle_gamma   90.00
#
_symmetry.space_group_name_H-M   'P 1'
#
loop_
_entity.id
_entity.type
_entity.pdbx_description
1 polymer ?
#
loop_
_entity_poly.entity_id
_entity_poly.type
_entity_poly.pdbx_seq_one_letter_code
_entity_poly.pdbx_strand_id
1 'polypeptide(L)' 'LLGIEALKIVLEEMPTMPTYGYCGAVAWDEYYWTNWPGAEDPYSQPYHHWPNLKYMLPFLQPTGRR' A
#
# COMPACT_ATOMS: atom_id res chain seq x y z
N LEU A 1 4.93 -1.39 27.33
CA LEU A 1 4.98 -0.65 26.05
C LEU A 1 3.67 0.10 25.88
N LEU A 2 3.71 1.41 25.61
CA LEU A 2 2.53 2.28 25.49
C LEU A 2 1.44 1.73 24.55
N GLY A 3 1.83 1.05 23.47
CA GLY A 3 0.89 0.51 22.48
C GLY A 3 -0.05 -0.58 23.00
N ILE A 4 0.39 -1.40 23.97
CA ILE A 4 -0.47 -2.46 24.54
C ILE A 4 -1.55 -1.85 25.44
N GLU A 5 -1.20 -0.85 26.24
CA GLU A 5 -2.19 -0.17 27.10
C GLU A 5 -3.21 0.61 26.26
N ALA A 6 -2.78 1.23 25.15
CA ALA A 6 -3.71 1.87 24.21
C ALA A 6 -4.66 0.85 23.57
N LEU A 7 -4.18 -0.35 23.22
CA LEU A 7 -5.03 -1.40 22.65
C LEU A 7 -6.10 -1.90 23.62
N LYS A 8 -5.79 -2.00 24.92
CA LYS A 8 -6.79 -2.32 25.95
C LYS A 8 -7.93 -1.31 25.99
N ILE A 9 -7.61 -0.01 25.96
CA ILE A 9 -8.61 1.06 25.92
C ILE A 9 -9.47 0.95 24.66
N VAL A 10 -8.88 0.69 23.49
CA VAL A 10 -9.64 0.51 22.23
C VAL A 10 -10.60 -0.69 22.32
N LEU A 11 -10.21 -1.76 23.01
CA LEU A 11 -11.08 -2.92 23.23
C LEU A 11 -12.18 -2.65 24.26
N GLU A 12 -11.86 -1.95 25.35
CA GLU A 12 -12.80 -1.60 26.42
C GLU A 12 -13.86 -0.60 25.95
N GLU A 13 -13.45 0.44 25.23
CA GLU A 13 -14.33 1.52 24.77
C GLU A 13 -15.03 1.21 23.44
N MET A 14 -14.58 0.19 22.71
CA MET A 14 -15.06 -0.20 21.38
C MET A 14 -15.43 0.99 20.46
N PRO A 15 -14.52 1.95 20.18
CA PRO A 15 -14.85 3.16 19.43
C PRO A 15 -15.18 2.87 17.95
N THR A 16 -14.79 1.69 17.45
CA THR A 16 -15.07 1.22 16.10
C THR A 16 -15.36 -0.29 16.12
N MET A 17 -15.98 -0.79 15.04
CA MET A 17 -16.23 -2.22 14.83
C MET A 17 -15.36 -2.71 13.66
N PRO A 18 -14.17 -3.29 13.91
CA PRO A 18 -13.34 -3.83 12.84
C PRO A 18 -14.02 -5.05 12.22
N THR A 19 -14.31 -4.99 10.91
CA THR A 19 -15.09 -6.01 10.21
C THR A 19 -14.23 -6.98 9.40
N TYR A 20 -13.16 -6.48 8.75
CA TYR A 20 -12.25 -7.29 7.95
C TYR A 20 -10.92 -6.57 7.74
N GLY A 21 -9.88 -7.35 7.42
CA GLY A 21 -8.63 -6.81 6.88
C GLY A 21 -8.80 -6.46 5.41
N TYR A 22 -8.47 -5.23 5.02
CA TYR A 22 -8.58 -4.79 3.64
C TYR A 22 -7.68 -5.63 2.73
N CYS A 23 -8.30 -6.40 1.83
CA CYS A 23 -7.60 -7.07 0.73
C CYS A 23 -7.53 -6.11 -0.45
N GLY A 24 -6.42 -5.38 -0.55
CA GLY A 24 -6.23 -4.41 -1.61
C GLY A 24 -5.83 -5.10 -2.91
N ALA A 25 -6.75 -5.14 -3.88
CA ALA A 25 -6.42 -5.54 -5.24
C ALA A 25 -5.70 -4.39 -5.95
N VAL A 26 -4.59 -4.71 -6.62
CA VAL A 26 -3.79 -3.79 -7.42
C VAL A 26 -3.50 -4.43 -8.76
N ALA A 27 -3.46 -3.61 -9.80
CA ALA A 27 -3.15 -4.02 -11.15
C ALA A 27 -2.49 -2.84 -11.87
N TRP A 28 -1.57 -3.15 -12.78
CA TRP A 28 -0.86 -2.18 -13.59
C TRP A 28 -0.62 -2.75 -14.98
N ASP A 29 -0.41 -1.87 -15.95
CA ASP A 29 0.09 -2.27 -17.26
C ASP A 29 1.61 -2.08 -17.34
N GLU A 30 2.24 -2.87 -18.21
CA GLU A 30 3.66 -2.74 -18.54
C GLU A 30 3.91 -2.25 -19.97
N TYR A 31 2.89 -1.62 -20.58
CA TYR A 31 3.03 -1.11 -21.94
C TYR A 31 3.99 0.09 -21.96
N TYR A 32 3.74 1.10 -21.11
CA TYR A 32 4.55 2.33 -21.04
C TYR A 32 5.57 2.35 -19.90
N TRP A 33 5.29 1.65 -18.80
CA TRP A 33 6.09 1.71 -17.57
C TRP A 33 6.33 0.32 -17.00
N THR A 34 7.56 0.07 -16.52
CA THR A 34 7.95 -1.17 -15.85
C THR A 34 8.46 -0.86 -14.44
N ASN A 35 8.88 -1.92 -13.73
CA ASN A 35 9.40 -1.84 -12.37
C ASN A 35 8.35 -1.39 -11.35
N TRP A 36 7.11 -1.85 -11.48
CA TRP A 36 6.06 -1.62 -10.48
C TRP A 36 6.36 -2.43 -9.20
N PRO A 37 6.14 -1.86 -8.00
CA PRO A 37 6.36 -2.59 -6.75
C PRO A 37 5.24 -3.61 -6.56
N GLY A 38 5.64 -4.87 -6.46
CA GLY A 38 4.75 -6.03 -6.40
C GLY A 38 5.16 -7.00 -5.30
N ALA A 39 4.55 -8.19 -5.29
CA ALA A 39 4.94 -9.24 -4.35
C ALA A 39 6.35 -9.78 -4.67
N GLU A 40 6.73 -9.71 -5.95
CA GLU A 40 8.01 -10.15 -6.49
C GLU A 40 9.15 -9.19 -6.16
N ASP A 41 8.85 -7.89 -6.08
CA ASP A 41 9.80 -6.83 -5.70
C ASP A 41 9.11 -5.75 -4.83
N PRO A 42 9.07 -5.94 -3.49
CA PRO A 42 8.34 -5.07 -2.57
C PRO A 42 9.19 -3.89 -2.09
N TYR A 43 9.86 -3.18 -2.99
CA TYR A 43 10.71 -2.02 -2.64
C TYR A 43 9.91 -0.83 -2.08
N SER A 44 8.60 -0.79 -2.32
CA SER A 44 7.67 0.13 -1.68
C SER A 44 6.28 -0.50 -1.57
N GLN A 45 5.33 0.22 -0.98
CA GLN A 45 3.93 -0.23 -0.98
C GLN A 45 3.41 -0.35 -2.45
N PRO A 46 2.46 -1.24 -2.74
CA PRO A 46 2.03 -1.48 -4.12
C PRO A 46 0.88 -0.54 -4.56
N TYR A 47 0.34 0.29 -3.69
CA TYR A 47 -0.87 1.08 -4.01
C TYR A 47 -0.54 2.40 -4.71
N HIS A 48 -0.88 2.48 -5.99
CA HIS A 48 -0.72 3.65 -6.86
C HIS A 48 -1.63 4.84 -6.49
N HIS A 49 -2.56 4.68 -5.53
CA HIS A 49 -3.45 5.76 -5.09
C HIS A 49 -2.79 6.70 -4.06
N TRP A 50 -3.41 7.86 -3.82
CA TRP A 50 -2.92 8.87 -2.88
C TRP A 50 -2.78 8.33 -1.44
N PRO A 51 -1.75 8.77 -0.69
CA PRO A 51 -0.68 9.69 -1.07
C PRO A 51 0.54 8.99 -1.67
N ASN A 52 0.44 7.70 -1.97
CA ASN A 52 1.61 6.84 -2.03
C ASN A 52 2.33 6.82 -3.39
N LEU A 53 1.63 7.14 -4.48
CA LEU A 53 2.18 7.16 -5.83
C LEU A 53 3.52 7.91 -5.92
N LYS A 54 3.65 9.01 -5.17
CA LYS A 54 4.86 9.86 -5.15
C LYS A 54 6.12 9.11 -4.71
N TYR A 55 6.00 8.05 -3.92
CA TYR A 55 7.12 7.23 -3.48
C TYR A 55 7.52 6.18 -4.52
N MET A 56 6.62 5.85 -5.45
CA MET A 56 6.83 4.88 -6.51
C MET A 56 7.39 5.52 -7.79
N LEU A 57 6.92 6.72 -8.14
CA LEU A 57 7.30 7.43 -9.38
C LEU A 57 8.81 7.51 -9.65
N PRO A 58 9.70 7.75 -8.66
CA PRO A 58 11.14 7.81 -8.92
C PRO A 58 11.77 6.49 -9.38
N PHE A 59 11.08 5.36 -9.17
CA PHE A 59 11.59 4.02 -9.45
C PHE A 59 10.97 3.39 -10.70
N LEU A 60 9.85 3.93 -11.20
CA LEU A 60 9.25 3.44 -12.45
C LEU A 60 10.17 3.72 -13.65
N GLN A 61 10.24 2.75 -14.55
CA GLN A 61 11.11 2.82 -15.72
C GLN A 61 10.28 2.94 -17.00
N PRO A 62 10.54 3.91 -17.89
CA PRO A 62 9.83 4.01 -19.14
C PRO A 62 10.27 2.90 -20.11
N THR A 63 9.34 2.34 -20.87
CA THR A 63 9.63 1.28 -21.85
C THR A 63 10.14 1.82 -23.19
N GLY A 64 10.01 3.13 -23.43
CA GLY A 64 10.36 3.80 -24.70
C GLY A 64 9.33 3.62 -25.82
N ARG A 65 8.18 2.97 -25.57
CA ARG A 65 7.10 2.78 -26.54
C ARG A 65 6.27 4.07 -26.70
N ARG A 66 5.68 4.27 -27.89
CA ARG A 66 4.78 5.38 -28.23
C ARG A 66 3.36 4.86 -28.38
#